data_AF-A0A6I5L3I7-F1
#
_entry.id   AF-A0A6I5L3I7-F1
#
_cell.length_a   1.000
_cell.length_b   1.000
_cell.length_c   1.000
_cell.angle_alpha   90.00
_cell.angle_beta   90.00
_cell.angle_gamma   90.00
#
_symmetry.space_group_name_H-M   'P 1'
#
loop_
_entity.id
_entity.type
_entity.pdbx_description
1 polymer ?
#
loop_
_entity_poly.entity_id
_entity_poly.type
_entity_poly.pdbx_seq_one_letter_code
_entity_poly.pdbx_strand_id
1 'polypeptide(L)'
;MSEFFKAELKDRFLEYALERTDYFEIQTLYDEFLRPNYNLQFVEKLVREILEYDPDLLDVMNGNGMEMFLLASTNTTQDFLDEGGFMDIYVKEEEKWDVFLDQLSSTKKLSKDEKKLIKRGNPGLKREKTLLIVLISAIAISFLFTLGSIFKETLWEPDYVPVDEFERKIQQLQEQYIQENRRLQTQLEQAEHALDSLTK
;
A
#
# COMPACT_ATOMS: atom_id res chain seq x y z
N MET A 1 -10.22 -6.21 -6.44
CA MET A 1 -11.10 -5.08 -6.82
C MET A 1 -10.46 -4.44 -8.03
N SER A 2 -11.24 -4.08 -9.06
CA SER A 2 -10.70 -3.42 -10.26
C SER A 2 -10.13 -2.05 -9.89
N GLU A 3 -9.01 -1.64 -10.49
CA GLU A 3 -8.42 -0.31 -10.29
C GLU A 3 -9.37 0.81 -10.75
N PHE A 4 -10.14 0.57 -11.81
CA PHE A 4 -11.25 1.42 -12.25
C PHE A 4 -12.24 1.72 -11.11
N PHE A 5 -12.65 0.68 -10.38
CA PHE A 5 -13.64 0.85 -9.31
C PHE A 5 -13.04 1.60 -8.11
N LYS A 6 -11.73 1.45 -7.86
CA LYS A 6 -11.05 2.28 -6.85
C LYS A 6 -11.02 3.75 -7.27
N ALA A 7 -10.74 4.03 -8.55
CA ALA A 7 -10.75 5.39 -9.06
C ALA A 7 -12.14 6.03 -8.91
N GLU A 8 -13.20 5.31 -9.31
CA GLU A 8 -14.59 5.75 -9.12
C GLU A 8 -14.91 6.02 -7.64
N LEU A 9 -14.42 5.17 -6.75
CA LEU A 9 -14.65 5.33 -5.31
C LEU A 9 -13.93 6.55 -4.73
N LYS A 10 -12.73 6.89 -5.23
CA LYS A 10 -11.99 8.10 -4.84
C LYS A 10 -12.73 9.35 -5.30
N ASP A 11 -13.27 9.37 -6.52
CA ASP A 11 -14.01 10.52 -7.03
C ASP A 11 -15.28 10.77 -6.23
N ARG A 12 -16.07 9.72 -5.99
CA ARG A 12 -17.27 9.83 -5.16
C ARG A 12 -16.95 10.26 -3.73
N PHE A 13 -15.79 9.86 -3.19
CA PHE A 13 -15.33 10.35 -1.90
C PHE A 13 -15.06 11.86 -1.94
N LEU A 14 -14.37 12.35 -2.97
CA LEU A 14 -14.09 13.78 -3.09
C LEU A 14 -15.36 14.59 -3.34
N GLU A 15 -16.31 14.08 -4.13
CA GLU A 15 -17.65 14.68 -4.29
C GLU A 15 -18.40 14.75 -2.96
N TYR A 16 -18.41 13.65 -2.19
CA TYR A 16 -19.01 13.61 -0.87
C TYR A 16 -18.33 14.59 0.10
N ALA A 17 -17.01 14.72 0.03
CA ALA A 17 -16.25 15.69 0.83
C ALA A 17 -16.52 17.15 0.39
N LEU A 18 -16.80 17.40 -0.90
CA LEU A 18 -17.15 18.71 -1.44
C LEU A 18 -18.51 19.21 -0.91
N GLU A 19 -19.46 18.30 -0.70
CA GLU A 19 -20.78 18.62 -0.15
C GLU A 19 -20.73 18.99 1.35
N ARG A 20 -19.62 18.66 2.03
CA ARG A 20 -19.42 18.94 3.46
C ARG A 20 -18.63 20.23 3.67
N THR A 21 -19.05 20.97 4.69
CA THR A 21 -18.37 22.21 5.12
C THR A 21 -17.55 22.01 6.41
N ASP A 22 -17.56 20.80 6.97
CA ASP A 22 -16.96 20.44 8.25
C ASP A 22 -15.85 19.39 8.10
N TYR A 23 -14.88 19.42 9.00
CA TYR A 23 -13.89 18.35 9.10
C TYR A 23 -14.58 17.06 9.53
N PHE A 24 -14.26 15.96 8.86
CA PHE A 24 -14.82 14.64 9.14
C PHE A 24 -13.72 13.61 9.39
N GLU A 25 -14.09 12.54 10.09
CA GLU A 25 -13.17 11.45 10.43
C GLU A 25 -13.25 10.32 9.40
N ILE A 26 -12.19 9.51 9.29
CA ILE A 26 -12.20 8.27 8.49
C ILE A 26 -13.36 7.35 8.91
N GLN A 27 -13.71 7.34 10.21
CA GLN A 27 -14.79 6.51 10.71
C GLN A 27 -16.17 6.96 10.19
N THR A 28 -16.38 8.27 10.05
CA THR A 28 -17.58 8.84 9.42
C THR A 28 -17.68 8.41 7.96
N LEU A 29 -16.57 8.48 7.23
CA LEU A 29 -16.52 8.01 5.85
C LEU A 29 -16.84 6.51 5.73
N TYR A 30 -16.30 5.71 6.64
CA TYR A 30 -16.59 4.28 6.69
C TYR A 30 -18.07 3.99 6.97
N ASP A 31 -18.64 4.65 7.97
CA ASP A 31 -20.01 4.39 8.43
C ASP A 31 -21.08 4.90 7.47
N GLU A 32 -20.85 6.04 6.81
CA GLU A 32 -21.84 6.66 5.91
C GLU A 32 -21.73 6.19 4.45
N PHE A 33 -20.51 5.94 3.95
CA PHE A 33 -20.29 5.72 2.52
C PHE A 33 -19.96 4.25 2.16
N LEU A 34 -19.31 3.51 3.06
CA LEU A 34 -18.66 2.23 2.70
C LEU A 34 -19.22 1.00 3.44
N ARG A 35 -20.02 1.19 4.49
CA ARG A 35 -20.71 0.11 5.19
C ARG A 35 -21.89 -0.44 4.35
N PRO A 36 -22.10 -1.77 4.30
CA PRO A 36 -21.35 -2.86 4.93
C PRO A 36 -20.29 -3.51 4.03
N ASN A 37 -20.08 -2.99 2.82
CA ASN A 37 -19.38 -3.71 1.76
C ASN A 37 -17.85 -3.68 1.91
N TYR A 38 -17.31 -2.76 2.70
CA TYR A 38 -15.88 -2.58 2.91
C TYR A 38 -15.52 -2.61 4.38
N ASN A 39 -14.21 -2.61 4.69
CA ASN A 39 -13.67 -2.55 6.03
C ASN A 39 -12.96 -1.21 6.28
N LEU A 40 -12.75 -0.86 7.55
CA LEU A 40 -12.11 0.40 7.93
C LEU A 40 -10.70 0.57 7.34
N GLN A 41 -9.91 -0.51 7.30
CA GLN A 41 -8.55 -0.50 6.73
C GLN A 41 -8.53 -0.12 5.25
N PHE A 42 -9.56 -0.51 4.49
CA PHE A 42 -9.68 -0.14 3.09
C PHE A 42 -9.92 1.36 2.93
N VAL A 43 -10.67 1.97 3.86
CA VAL A 43 -10.92 3.42 3.89
C VAL A 43 -9.65 4.18 4.21
N GLU A 44 -8.90 3.75 5.22
CA GLU A 44 -7.60 4.32 5.56
C GLU A 44 -6.64 4.28 4.36
N LYS A 45 -6.62 3.15 3.65
CA LYS A 45 -5.82 2.99 2.44
C LYS A 45 -6.30 3.91 1.32
N LEU A 46 -7.61 4.05 1.12
CA LEU A 46 -8.19 4.92 0.09
C LEU A 46 -7.76 6.38 0.30
N VAL A 47 -7.91 6.89 1.52
CA VAL A 47 -7.53 8.27 1.89
C VAL A 47 -6.03 8.47 1.74
N ARG A 48 -5.21 7.48 2.13
CA ARG A 48 -3.77 7.53 1.92
C ARG A 48 -3.40 7.59 0.44
N GLU A 49 -4.02 6.79 -0.41
CA GLU A 49 -3.76 6.81 -1.85
C GLU A 49 -4.16 8.15 -2.51
N ILE A 50 -5.15 8.87 -1.96
CA ILE A 50 -5.51 10.22 -2.43
C ILE A 50 -4.43 11.23 -2.02
N LEU A 51 -4.00 11.21 -0.76
CA LEU A 51 -2.94 12.09 -0.24
C LEU A 51 -1.57 11.82 -0.87
N GLU A 52 -1.28 10.56 -1.23
CA GLU A 52 -0.07 10.19 -1.96
C GLU A 52 -0.06 10.73 -3.39
N TYR A 53 -1.24 10.88 -4.02
CA TYR A 53 -1.35 11.49 -5.34
C TYR A 53 -1.15 13.00 -5.26
N ASP A 54 -1.90 13.66 -4.40
CA ASP A 54 -1.76 15.09 -4.15
C ASP A 54 -2.11 15.41 -2.68
N PRO A 55 -1.13 15.82 -1.86
CA PRO A 55 -1.36 16.13 -0.46
C PRO A 55 -2.22 17.38 -0.27
N ASP A 56 -2.32 18.25 -1.28
CA ASP A 56 -3.09 19.48 -1.23
C ASP A 56 -4.57 19.26 -1.61
N LEU A 57 -5.00 18.02 -1.91
CA LEU A 57 -6.42 17.71 -2.15
C LEU A 57 -7.25 17.68 -0.87
N LEU A 58 -6.64 17.29 0.26
CA LEU A 58 -7.31 17.19 1.55
C LEU A 58 -6.50 17.93 2.61
N ASP A 59 -7.15 18.84 3.33
CA ASP A 59 -6.59 19.42 4.53
C ASP A 59 -6.70 18.43 5.69
N VAL A 60 -5.56 18.02 6.23
CA VAL A 60 -5.45 17.01 7.29
C VAL A 60 -5.09 17.67 8.61
N MET A 61 -6.01 17.64 9.56
CA MET A 61 -5.79 18.08 10.93
C MET A 61 -5.54 16.88 11.84
N ASN A 62 -4.38 16.86 12.47
CA ASN A 62 -4.01 15.86 13.48
C ASN A 62 -4.39 16.37 14.88
N GLY A 63 -5.47 15.85 15.45
CA GLY A 63 -5.94 16.22 16.80
C GLY A 63 -6.23 14.98 17.65
N ASN A 64 -5.70 14.93 18.88
CA ASN A 64 -5.99 13.87 19.87
C ASN A 64 -5.83 12.40 19.39
N GLY A 65 -4.91 12.15 18.44
CA GLY A 65 -4.66 10.80 17.92
C GLY A 65 -5.64 10.35 16.84
N MET A 66 -6.46 11.27 16.32
CA MET A 66 -7.37 11.03 15.20
C MET A 66 -7.08 12.01 14.06
N GLU A 67 -7.08 11.49 12.84
CA GLU A 67 -6.92 12.28 11.62
C GLU A 67 -8.30 12.77 11.18
N MET A 68 -8.43 14.08 11.04
CA MET A 68 -9.63 14.73 10.53
C MET A 68 -9.33 15.34 9.16
N PHE A 69 -10.26 15.20 8.23
CA PHE A 69 -10.09 15.54 6.83
C PHE A 69 -11.13 16.57 6.42
N LEU A 70 -10.72 17.52 5.59
CA LEU A 70 -11.60 18.44 4.87
C LEU A 70 -11.09 18.54 3.44
N LEU A 71 -12.00 18.68 2.46
CA LEU A 71 -11.58 18.93 1.10
C LEU A 71 -10.91 20.30 1.01
N ALA A 72 -9.70 20.35 0.45
CA ALA A 72 -8.98 21.59 0.30
C ALA A 72 -9.71 22.52 -0.67
N SER A 73 -10.05 23.74 -0.24
CA SER A 73 -10.72 24.74 -1.07
C SER A 73 -9.71 25.52 -1.93
N THR A 74 -8.85 24.81 -2.67
CA THR A 74 -7.89 25.41 -3.58
C THR A 74 -8.39 25.36 -5.03
N ASN A 75 -7.96 26.30 -5.87
CA ASN A 75 -8.32 26.30 -7.29
C ASN A 75 -7.86 25.01 -8.00
N THR A 76 -6.73 24.45 -7.58
CA THR A 76 -6.18 23.19 -8.12
C THR A 76 -7.06 21.98 -7.81
N THR A 77 -7.65 21.93 -6.61
CA THR A 77 -8.61 20.88 -6.23
C THR A 77 -9.89 20.98 -7.07
N GLN A 78 -10.36 22.21 -7.33
CA GLN A 78 -11.56 22.41 -8.14
C GLN A 78 -11.33 22.07 -9.61
N ASP A 79 -10.22 22.51 -10.20
CA ASP A 79 -9.84 22.16 -11.56
C ASP A 79 -9.70 20.63 -11.72
N PHE A 80 -9.12 19.94 -10.74
CA PHE A 80 -9.00 18.47 -10.73
C PHE A 80 -10.36 17.75 -10.75
N LEU A 81 -11.33 18.24 -9.98
CA LEU A 81 -12.69 17.67 -9.97
C LEU A 81 -13.44 17.96 -11.28
N ASP A 82 -13.31 19.17 -11.81
CA ASP A 82 -13.95 19.59 -13.07
C ASP A 82 -13.37 18.84 -14.29
N GLU A 83 -12.10 18.43 -14.24
CA GLU A 83 -11.44 17.60 -15.25
C GLU A 83 -11.81 16.10 -15.18
N GLY A 84 -12.64 15.69 -14.22
CA GLY A 84 -13.13 14.32 -14.11
C GLY A 84 -12.35 13.41 -13.16
N GLY A 85 -11.46 13.98 -12.33
CA GLY A 85 -10.83 13.31 -11.19
C GLY A 85 -9.99 12.07 -11.54
N PHE A 86 -9.96 11.13 -10.61
CA PHE A 86 -9.20 9.88 -10.72
C PHE A 86 -9.73 8.94 -11.82
N MET A 87 -11.03 8.96 -12.11
CA MET A 87 -11.63 8.18 -13.19
C MET A 87 -11.12 8.61 -14.55
N ASP A 88 -11.11 9.91 -14.84
CA ASP A 88 -10.61 10.41 -16.12
C ASP A 88 -9.12 10.13 -16.31
N ILE A 89 -8.32 10.22 -15.23
CA ILE A 89 -6.92 9.81 -15.23
C ILE A 89 -6.78 8.32 -15.57
N TYR A 90 -7.58 7.46 -14.94
CA TYR A 90 -7.53 6.02 -15.20
C TYR A 90 -7.89 5.71 -16.66
N VAL A 91 -8.94 6.32 -17.21
CA VAL A 91 -9.36 6.14 -18.60
C VAL A 91 -8.26 6.60 -19.56
N LYS A 92 -7.65 7.76 -19.31
CA LYS A 92 -6.52 8.26 -20.12
C LYS A 92 -5.30 7.32 -20.05
N GLU A 93 -5.05 6.67 -18.93
CA GLU A 93 -3.98 5.67 -18.83
C GLU A 93 -4.31 4.40 -19.62
N GLU A 94 -5.55 3.90 -19.53
CA GLU A 94 -6.01 2.76 -20.32
C GLU A 94 -5.91 3.03 -21.82
N GLU A 95 -6.35 4.22 -22.27
CA GLU A 95 -6.21 4.65 -23.66
C GLU A 95 -4.74 4.74 -24.11
N LYS A 96 -3.84 5.23 -23.26
CA LYS A 96 -2.39 5.25 -23.56
C LYS A 96 -1.84 3.84 -23.68
N TRP A 97 -2.27 2.92 -22.82
CA TRP A 97 -1.88 1.51 -22.90
C TRP A 97 -2.39 0.87 -24.18
N ASP A 98 -3.63 1.15 -24.58
CA ASP A 98 -4.19 0.66 -25.84
C ASP A 98 -3.44 1.23 -27.05
N VAL A 99 -3.10 2.53 -27.05
CA VAL A 99 -2.29 3.15 -28.11
C VAL A 99 -0.89 2.56 -28.13
N PHE A 100 -0.28 2.32 -26.97
CA PHE A 100 1.05 1.68 -26.90
C PHE A 100 1.01 0.24 -27.40
N LEU A 101 0.00 -0.54 -27.03
CA LEU A 101 -0.22 -1.90 -27.52
C LEU A 101 -0.57 -1.92 -29.00
N ASP A 102 -1.33 -0.94 -29.49
CA ASP A 102 -1.61 -0.78 -30.91
C ASP A 102 -0.34 -0.44 -31.67
N GLN A 103 0.54 0.44 -31.15
CA GLN A 103 1.85 0.72 -31.73
C GLN A 103 2.79 -0.49 -31.70
N LEU A 104 2.81 -1.25 -30.61
CA LEU A 104 3.59 -2.50 -30.51
C LEU A 104 3.04 -3.57 -31.47
N SER A 105 1.73 -3.71 -31.60
CA SER A 105 1.12 -4.68 -32.53
C SER A 105 1.22 -4.21 -33.99
N SER A 106 1.23 -2.90 -34.19
CA SER A 106 1.50 -2.19 -35.43
C SER A 106 2.99 -2.11 -35.74
N THR A 107 3.87 -2.71 -34.91
CA THR A 107 5.21 -3.10 -35.39
C THR A 107 5.07 -4.21 -36.44
N LYS A 108 4.77 -3.74 -37.65
CA LYS A 108 5.13 -4.33 -38.92
C LYS A 108 4.70 -5.79 -39.03
N LYS A 109 3.44 -6.00 -39.44
CA LYS A 109 3.13 -7.15 -40.31
C LYS A 109 4.00 -7.01 -41.55
N LEU A 110 5.23 -7.52 -41.47
CA LEU A 110 6.20 -7.54 -42.56
C LEU A 110 5.49 -8.06 -43.80
N SER A 111 5.41 -7.21 -44.83
CA SER A 111 4.88 -7.61 -46.13
C SER A 111 5.60 -8.88 -46.59
N LYS A 112 4.93 -9.75 -47.35
CA LYS A 112 5.50 -11.02 -47.83
C LYS A 112 6.85 -10.81 -48.54
N ASP A 113 7.06 -9.62 -49.10
CA ASP A 113 8.30 -9.22 -49.77
C ASP A 113 9.40 -8.79 -48.79
N GLU A 114 9.07 -8.12 -47.68
CA GLU A 114 10.05 -7.79 -46.63
C GLU A 114 10.49 -9.04 -45.84
N LYS A 115 9.60 -10.02 -45.65
CA LYS A 115 9.98 -11.33 -45.09
C LYS A 115 10.97 -12.08 -45.97
N LYS A 116 10.90 -11.90 -47.30
CA LYS A 116 11.85 -12.47 -48.26
C LYS A 116 13.20 -11.77 -48.22
N LEU A 117 13.23 -10.45 -48.02
CA LEU A 117 14.48 -9.67 -47.91
C LEU A 117 15.21 -9.95 -46.59
N ILE A 118 14.50 -10.09 -45.46
CA ILE A 118 15.10 -10.46 -44.16
C ILE A 118 15.67 -11.89 -44.19
N LYS A 119 15.05 -12.82 -44.94
CA LYS A 119 15.58 -14.17 -45.14
C LYS A 119 16.90 -14.18 -45.93
N ARG A 120 17.24 -13.12 -46.68
CA ARG A 120 18.32 -13.15 -47.68
C ARG A 120 19.59 -12.40 -47.34
N GLY A 121 19.72 -11.76 -46.19
CA GLY A 121 21.03 -11.27 -45.79
C GLY A 121 21.02 -10.28 -44.64
N ASN A 122 21.30 -10.76 -43.42
CA ASN A 122 22.35 -10.17 -42.60
C ASN A 122 22.66 -11.09 -41.40
N PRO A 123 23.88 -11.65 -41.27
CA PRO A 123 24.24 -12.47 -40.11
C PRO A 123 24.28 -11.68 -38.79
N GLY A 124 24.39 -10.35 -38.83
CA GLY A 124 24.33 -9.46 -37.66
C GLY A 124 22.97 -9.45 -36.96
N LEU A 125 21.87 -9.39 -37.73
CA LEU A 125 20.51 -9.28 -37.19
C LEU A 125 20.07 -10.55 -36.42
N LYS A 126 20.61 -11.72 -36.78
CA LYS A 126 20.37 -12.97 -36.03
C LYS A 126 21.07 -12.96 -34.68
N ARG A 127 22.28 -12.42 -34.62
CA ARG A 127 23.10 -12.37 -33.40
C ARG A 127 22.51 -11.39 -32.39
N GLU A 128 22.04 -10.23 -32.85
CA GLU A 128 21.34 -9.24 -32.03
C GLU A 128 20.03 -9.77 -31.46
N LYS A 129 19.22 -10.47 -32.27
CA LYS A 129 18.00 -11.12 -31.78
C LYS A 129 18.28 -12.19 -30.73
N THR A 130 19.32 -13.00 -30.92
CA THR A 130 19.73 -13.99 -29.91
C THR A 130 20.19 -13.30 -28.62
N LEU A 131 20.96 -12.22 -28.71
CA LEU A 131 21.38 -11.45 -27.54
C LEU A 131 20.19 -10.83 -26.78
N LEU A 132 19.21 -10.29 -27.50
CA LEU A 132 17.98 -9.76 -26.90
C LEU A 132 17.17 -10.86 -26.20
N ILE A 133 17.02 -12.02 -26.83
CA ILE A 133 16.31 -13.17 -26.22
C ILE A 133 17.04 -13.66 -24.98
N VAL A 134 18.38 -13.74 -25.02
CA VAL A 134 19.19 -14.11 -23.86
C VAL A 134 19.04 -13.09 -22.74
N LEU A 135 19.07 -11.79 -23.06
CA LEU A 135 18.89 -10.72 -22.07
C LEU A 135 17.51 -10.78 -21.41
N ILE A 136 16.44 -10.92 -22.21
CA ILE A 136 15.07 -11.07 -21.70
C ILE A 136 14.96 -12.33 -20.84
N SER A 137 15.56 -13.45 -21.26
CA SER A 137 15.55 -14.69 -20.48
C SER A 137 16.30 -14.54 -19.15
N ALA A 138 17.43 -13.83 -19.12
CA ALA A 138 18.19 -13.58 -17.91
C ALA A 138 17.38 -12.73 -16.92
N ILE A 139 16.72 -11.66 -17.39
CA ILE A 139 15.86 -10.81 -16.56
C ILE A 139 14.67 -11.64 -16.01
N ALA A 140 14.03 -12.45 -16.85
CA ALA A 140 12.92 -13.30 -16.44
C ALA A 140 13.33 -14.33 -15.37
N ILE A 141 14.50 -14.95 -15.52
CA ILE A 141 15.05 -15.91 -14.54
C ILE A 141 15.39 -15.19 -13.23
N SER A 142 16.02 -14.02 -13.29
CA SER A 142 16.29 -13.20 -12.09
C SER A 142 15.01 -12.86 -11.36
N PHE A 143 13.97 -12.43 -12.08
CA PHE A 143 12.67 -12.10 -11.49
C PHE A 143 12.00 -13.32 -10.83
N LEU A 144 12.00 -14.48 -11.51
CA LEU A 144 11.49 -15.73 -10.94
C LEU A 144 12.28 -16.18 -9.71
N PHE A 145 13.60 -15.97 -9.70
CA PHE A 145 14.44 -16.26 -8.53
C PHE A 145 14.11 -15.34 -7.36
N THR A 146 13.90 -14.05 -7.60
CA THR A 146 13.48 -13.09 -6.56
C THR A 146 12.11 -13.45 -5.99
N LEU A 147 11.15 -13.78 -6.85
CA LEU A 147 9.83 -14.27 -6.40
C LEU A 147 9.96 -15.56 -5.58
N GLY A 148 10.73 -16.53 -6.06
CA GLY A 148 10.98 -17.78 -5.33
C GLY A 148 11.65 -17.56 -3.96
N SER A 149 12.57 -16.60 -3.86
CA SER A 149 13.23 -16.25 -2.59
C SER A 149 12.25 -15.66 -1.58
N ILE A 150 11.41 -14.71 -2.01
CA ILE A 150 10.39 -14.09 -1.15
C ILE A 150 9.38 -15.15 -0.68
N PHE A 151 8.92 -16.02 -1.59
CA PHE A 151 8.02 -17.10 -1.22
C PHE A 151 8.68 -18.12 -0.28
N LYS A 152 9.98 -18.40 -0.43
CA LYS A 152 10.70 -19.32 0.47
C LYS A 152 10.85 -18.74 1.88
N GLU A 153 11.20 -17.47 2.02
CA GLU A 153 11.29 -16.79 3.33
C GLU A 153 9.93 -16.69 4.03
N THR A 154 8.84 -16.53 3.28
CA THR A 154 7.50 -16.35 3.87
C THR A 154 6.83 -17.68 4.25
N LEU A 155 7.22 -18.80 3.61
CA LEU A 155 6.51 -20.08 3.72
C LEU A 155 7.36 -21.22 4.31
N TRP A 156 8.69 -21.08 4.38
CA TRP A 156 9.58 -22.09 4.96
C TRP A 156 10.46 -21.52 6.07
N GLU A 157 10.23 -22.04 7.27
CA GLU A 157 10.97 -21.91 8.54
C GLU A 157 10.38 -20.90 9.54
N PRO A 158 9.30 -21.25 10.27
CA PRO A 158 9.26 -20.81 11.66
C PRO A 158 10.47 -21.47 12.34
N ASP A 159 11.39 -20.67 12.89
CA ASP A 159 12.44 -21.16 13.77
C ASP A 159 11.79 -22.08 14.80
N TYR A 160 11.95 -23.41 14.63
CA TYR A 160 11.42 -24.40 15.54
C TYR A 160 12.25 -24.31 16.81
N VAL A 161 11.84 -23.45 17.73
CA VAL A 161 12.38 -23.39 19.08
C VAL A 161 11.97 -24.70 19.75
N PRO A 162 12.92 -25.58 20.14
CA PRO A 162 12.59 -26.80 20.85
C PRO A 162 11.77 -26.47 22.09
N VAL A 163 10.73 -27.26 22.37
CA VAL A 163 9.76 -27.02 23.48
C VAL A 163 10.49 -26.73 24.81
N ASP A 164 11.62 -27.39 25.03
CA ASP A 164 12.47 -27.23 26.22
C ASP A 164 13.04 -25.80 26.38
N GLU A 165 13.43 -25.14 25.29
CA GLU A 165 13.93 -23.76 25.33
C GLU A 165 12.81 -22.75 25.53
N PHE A 166 11.63 -23.04 24.97
CA PHE A 166 10.43 -22.25 25.18
C PHE A 166 9.98 -22.30 26.64
N GLU A 167 9.88 -23.50 27.23
CA GLU A 167 9.51 -23.67 28.64
C GLU A 167 10.49 -22.96 29.58
N ARG A 168 11.80 -23.04 29.30
CA ARG A 168 12.81 -22.29 30.08
C ARG A 168 12.60 -20.78 30.01
N LYS A 169 12.32 -20.22 28.84
CA LYS A 169 12.07 -18.77 28.70
C LYS A 169 10.80 -18.35 29.43
N ILE A 170 9.74 -19.17 29.37
CA ILE A 170 8.49 -18.92 30.11
C ILE A 170 8.72 -18.93 31.62
N GLN A 171 9.48 -19.90 32.14
CA GLN A 171 9.82 -19.95 33.57
C GLN A 171 10.62 -18.73 34.02
N GLN A 172 11.63 -18.32 33.24
CA GLN A 172 12.40 -17.10 33.53
C GLN A 172 11.54 -15.84 33.57
N LEU A 173 10.59 -15.72 32.64
CA LEU A 173 9.62 -14.62 32.60
C LEU A 173 8.70 -14.60 33.83
N GLN A 174 8.21 -15.78 34.25
CA GLN A 174 7.37 -15.89 35.45
C GLN A 174 8.14 -15.51 36.73
N GLU A 175 9.40 -15.96 36.85
CA GLU A 175 10.24 -15.61 37.99
C GLU A 175 10.52 -14.10 38.05
N GLN A 176 10.82 -13.47 36.91
CA GLN A 176 10.99 -12.02 36.82
C GLN A 176 9.73 -11.27 37.24
N TYR A 177 8.55 -11.69 36.76
CA TYR A 177 7.28 -11.05 37.09
C TYR A 177 6.94 -11.15 38.59
N ILE A 178 7.25 -12.27 39.23
CA ILE A 178 7.04 -12.45 40.68
C ILE A 178 7.99 -11.55 41.48
N GLN A 179 9.25 -11.44 41.07
CA GLN A 179 10.22 -10.57 41.74
C GLN A 179 9.83 -9.10 41.61
N GLU A 180 9.40 -8.68 40.43
CA GLU A 180 8.96 -7.31 40.18
C GLU A 180 7.72 -6.96 40.99
N ASN A 181 6.72 -7.85 41.07
CA ASN A 181 5.54 -7.63 41.92
C ASN A 181 5.89 -7.47 43.40
N ARG A 182 6.81 -8.30 43.93
CA ARG A 182 7.25 -8.16 45.33
C ARG A 182 7.94 -6.82 45.57
N ARG A 183 8.79 -6.40 44.64
CA ARG A 183 9.46 -5.10 44.71
C ARG A 183 8.45 -3.95 44.72
N LEU A 184 7.45 -3.99 43.85
CA LEU A 184 6.39 -2.99 43.77
C LEU A 184 5.54 -2.97 45.05
N GLN A 185 5.21 -4.13 45.63
CA GLN A 185 4.51 -4.22 46.91
C GLN A 185 5.31 -3.57 48.05
N THR A 186 6.60 -3.86 48.16
CA THR A 186 7.45 -3.24 49.18
C THR A 186 7.56 -1.72 48.98
N GLN A 187 7.60 -1.24 47.73
CA GLN A 187 7.61 0.19 47.44
C GLN A 187 6.28 0.86 47.80
N LEU A 188 5.15 0.18 47.57
CA LEU A 188 3.82 0.64 47.99
C LEU A 188 3.73 0.74 49.52
N GLU A 189 4.12 -0.30 50.25
CA GLU A 189 4.11 -0.29 51.72
C GLU A 189 4.98 0.83 52.31
N GLN A 190 6.16 1.07 51.72
CA GLN A 190 7.04 2.17 52.13
C GLN A 190 6.41 3.55 51.85
N ALA A 191 5.76 3.70 50.70
CA ALA A 191 5.07 4.95 50.34
C ALA A 191 3.86 5.20 51.26
N GLU A 192 3.06 4.17 51.57
CA GLU A 192 1.95 4.24 52.51
C GLU A 192 2.43 4.63 53.92
N HIS A 193 3.49 3.99 54.42
CA HIS A 193 4.07 4.34 55.71
C HIS A 193 4.62 5.78 55.76
N ALA A 194 5.24 6.25 54.67
CA ALA A 194 5.70 7.63 54.57
C ALA A 194 4.52 8.62 54.57
N LEU A 195 3.44 8.33 53.85
CA LEU A 195 2.23 9.15 53.85
C LEU A 195 1.56 9.18 55.23
N ASP A 196 1.43 8.04 55.89
CA ASP A 196 0.88 7.96 57.25
C ASP A 196 1.71 8.75 58.28
N SER A 197 3.04 8.79 58.11
CA SER A 197 3.93 9.58 58.96
C SER A 197 3.83 11.09 58.74
N LEU A 198 3.39 11.54 57.56
CA LEU A 198 3.19 12.95 57.21
C LEU A 198 1.78 13.46 57.56
N THR A 199 0.83 12.55 57.78
CA THR A 199 -0.58 12.87 58.08
C THR A 199 -0.86 12.91 59.60
N LYS A 200 0.15 12.64 60.44
CA LYS A 200 0.12 12.71 61.90
C LYS A 200 0.83 13.96 62.42
#